data_AF-A0A6L7GAU2-F1
#
_entry.id   AF-A0A6L7GAU2-F1
#
_cell.length_a   1.000
_cell.length_b   1.000
_cell.length_c   1.000
_cell.angle_alpha   90.00
_cell.angle_beta   90.00
_cell.angle_gamma   90.00
#
_symmetry.space_group_name_H-M   'P 1'
#
loop_
_entity.id
_entity.type
_entity.pdbx_description
1 polymer ?
#
loop_
_entity_poly.entity_id
_entity_poly.type
_entity_poly.pdbx_seq_one_letter_code
_entity_poly.pdbx_strand_id
1 'polypeptide(L)'
;MNTSAEIRWFIDTFGDRIEAAIADTPLTLELLAGVGYQETGYTWGRIRRVARDETEFLLYCTGDTIDENSRSPRRAFPKNRLSLVRANRGQEMYSIARQSVERIGSVVLDYAPAARDPDKFCRGYGLFQYDLQHFKTDPDYFLNQSWKDFDLCLGKALAELIPAAKTLGFSGAEKVGARDAASIAIAYNRGSYDPRLKLRQGYKVGNRWYGELVYDYIRMARKILSDRAGQGIGGLSGQVGLFVVNARPWLNMRSLPGGEVIGKLLPGTEVSVLSSSTESPQWLLVDLQGDGLADGYVHRDFLEPL
;
A
#
# COMPACT_ATOMS: atom_id res chain seq x y z
N MET A 1 -9.22 -0.80 -12.30
CA MET A 1 -8.83 -0.56 -10.88
C MET A 1 -7.54 0.23 -10.89
N ASN A 2 -7.41 1.27 -10.08
CA ASN A 2 -6.23 2.14 -10.09
C ASN A 2 -5.25 1.70 -9.00
N THR A 3 -4.25 0.89 -9.36
CA THR A 3 -3.22 0.37 -8.44
C THR A 3 -2.57 1.47 -7.61
N SER A 4 -2.24 2.62 -8.21
CA SER A 4 -1.60 3.73 -7.49
C SER A 4 -2.51 4.35 -6.45
N ALA A 5 -3.81 4.45 -6.73
CA ALA A 5 -4.78 4.96 -5.77
C ALA A 5 -4.95 4.00 -4.57
N GLU A 6 -4.99 2.69 -4.81
CA GLU A 6 -5.12 1.70 -3.73
C GLU A 6 -3.85 1.62 -2.87
N ILE A 7 -2.67 1.67 -3.48
CA ILE A 7 -1.39 1.73 -2.75
C ILE A 7 -1.31 3.01 -1.93
N ARG A 8 -1.70 4.17 -2.48
CA ARG A 8 -1.74 5.43 -1.75
C ARG A 8 -2.66 5.34 -0.54
N TRP A 9 -3.89 4.85 -0.73
CA TRP A 9 -4.84 4.66 0.36
C TRP A 9 -4.28 3.76 1.47
N PHE A 10 -3.63 2.65 1.13
CA PHE A 10 -3.00 1.77 2.11
C PHE A 10 -1.93 2.49 2.93
N ILE A 11 -1.07 3.25 2.26
CA ILE A 11 -0.03 4.05 2.92
C ILE A 11 -0.67 5.14 3.80
N ASP A 12 -1.74 5.82 3.35
CA ASP A 12 -2.46 6.81 4.18
C ASP A 12 -3.10 6.21 5.42
N THR A 13 -3.61 4.98 5.31
CA THR A 13 -4.41 4.36 6.38
C THR A 13 -3.53 3.67 7.42
N PHE A 14 -2.45 3.02 6.97
CA PHE A 14 -1.65 2.13 7.81
C PHE A 14 -0.17 2.52 7.92
N GLY A 15 0.26 3.55 7.18
CA GLY A 15 1.67 3.95 7.07
C GLY A 15 2.34 4.13 8.41
N ASP A 16 1.79 4.98 9.28
CA ASP A 16 2.37 5.30 10.59
C ASP A 16 2.54 4.06 11.48
N ARG A 17 1.54 3.16 11.49
CA ARG A 17 1.57 1.90 12.27
C ARG A 17 2.66 0.97 11.72
N ILE A 18 2.80 0.90 10.41
CA ILE A 18 3.86 0.11 9.76
C ILE A 18 5.23 0.69 10.07
N GLU A 19 5.43 2.01 9.91
CA GLU A 19 6.70 2.68 10.16
C GLU A 19 7.16 2.48 11.61
N ALA A 20 6.24 2.63 12.57
CA ALA A 20 6.51 2.34 13.98
C ALA A 20 6.96 0.88 14.19
N ALA A 21 6.27 -0.09 13.57
CA ALA A 21 6.57 -1.51 13.75
C ALA A 21 7.87 -1.96 13.07
N ILE A 22 8.34 -1.25 12.04
CA ILE A 22 9.54 -1.62 11.27
C ILE A 22 10.76 -0.76 11.59
N ALA A 23 10.66 0.19 12.53
CA ALA A 23 11.70 1.20 12.80
C ALA A 23 13.10 0.59 12.89
N ASP A 24 13.27 -0.47 13.70
CA ASP A 24 14.55 -1.14 13.97
C ASP A 24 14.85 -2.34 13.04
N THR A 25 14.21 -2.38 11.88
CA THR A 25 14.37 -3.46 10.89
C THR A 25 14.87 -2.91 9.57
N PRO A 26 15.43 -3.74 8.67
CA PRO A 26 15.83 -3.27 7.34
C PRO A 26 14.64 -3.07 6.40
N LEU A 27 13.43 -3.44 6.84
CA LEU A 27 12.20 -3.37 6.05
C LEU A 27 11.76 -1.91 5.86
N THR A 28 11.02 -1.66 4.79
CA THR A 28 10.55 -0.33 4.39
C THR A 28 9.04 -0.30 4.21
N LEU A 29 8.43 0.89 4.33
CA LEU A 29 6.99 1.05 4.09
C LEU A 29 6.62 0.68 2.66
N GLU A 30 7.46 0.99 1.66
CA GLU A 30 7.20 0.60 0.28
C GLU A 30 7.21 -0.92 0.06
N LEU A 31 8.01 -1.68 0.83
CA LEU A 31 7.99 -3.14 0.81
C LEU A 31 6.63 -3.66 1.29
N LEU A 32 6.17 -3.21 2.46
CA LEU A 32 4.91 -3.66 3.04
C LEU A 32 3.72 -3.24 2.16
N ALA A 33 3.75 -2.04 1.59
CA ALA A 33 2.72 -1.60 0.64
C ALA A 33 2.70 -2.47 -0.63
N GLY A 34 3.88 -2.82 -1.16
CA GLY A 34 4.02 -3.71 -2.31
C GLY A 34 3.49 -5.12 -2.04
N VAL A 35 3.87 -5.72 -0.90
CA VAL A 35 3.39 -7.04 -0.47
C VAL A 35 1.89 -7.00 -0.21
N GLY A 36 1.39 -6.07 0.60
CA GLY A 36 -0.04 -5.95 0.88
C GLY A 36 -0.88 -5.81 -0.39
N TYR A 37 -0.42 -5.00 -1.36
CA TYR A 37 -1.14 -4.87 -2.63
C TYR A 37 -1.11 -6.18 -3.45
N GLN A 38 0.04 -6.85 -3.49
CA GLN A 38 0.20 -8.11 -4.18
C GLN A 38 -0.68 -9.22 -3.60
N GLU A 39 -0.87 -9.23 -2.27
CA GLU A 39 -1.64 -10.25 -1.56
C GLU A 39 -3.16 -9.99 -1.64
N THR A 40 -3.62 -8.76 -1.38
CA THR A 40 -5.07 -8.45 -1.35
C THR A 40 -5.46 -7.12 -2.01
N GLY A 41 -4.48 -6.32 -2.45
CA GLY A 41 -4.66 -4.96 -3.01
C GLY A 41 -5.73 -4.79 -4.07
N TYR A 42 -5.80 -5.78 -4.97
CA TYR A 42 -6.76 -5.82 -6.06
C TYR A 42 -8.24 -5.98 -5.62
N THR A 43 -8.49 -6.12 -4.31
CA THR A 43 -9.84 -6.18 -3.73
C THR A 43 -10.25 -4.91 -2.98
N TRP A 44 -9.28 -4.13 -2.50
CA TRP A 44 -9.51 -3.07 -1.50
C TRP A 44 -10.54 -2.04 -1.96
N GLY A 45 -10.42 -1.51 -3.18
CA GLY A 45 -11.35 -0.50 -3.70
C GLY A 45 -12.82 -0.96 -3.78
N ARG A 46 -13.08 -2.28 -3.87
CA ARG A 46 -14.46 -2.82 -3.81
C ARG A 46 -14.92 -2.97 -2.36
N ILE A 47 -14.05 -3.49 -1.50
CA ILE A 47 -14.33 -3.67 -0.07
C ILE A 47 -14.62 -2.33 0.61
N ARG A 48 -13.83 -1.29 0.35
CA ARG A 48 -13.98 0.05 0.95
C ARG A 48 -15.30 0.75 0.61
N ARG A 49 -16.04 0.28 -0.40
CA ARG A 49 -17.36 0.82 -0.74
C ARG A 49 -18.48 0.24 0.12
N VAL A 50 -18.21 -0.88 0.79
CA VAL A 50 -19.22 -1.62 1.55
C VAL A 50 -18.86 -1.77 3.02
N ALA A 51 -17.57 -1.80 3.35
CA ALA A 51 -17.10 -1.84 4.73
C ALA A 51 -17.38 -0.52 5.45
N ARG A 52 -17.87 -0.61 6.68
CA ARG A 52 -18.22 0.54 7.53
C ARG A 52 -17.03 1.06 8.33
N ASP A 53 -16.09 0.18 8.66
CA ASP A 53 -14.92 0.47 9.47
C ASP A 53 -13.72 -0.43 9.09
N GLU A 54 -12.58 -0.20 9.74
CA GLU A 54 -11.34 -0.97 9.54
C GLU A 54 -11.53 -2.47 9.86
N THR A 55 -12.25 -2.80 10.93
CA THR A 55 -12.48 -4.19 11.34
C THR A 55 -13.26 -4.95 10.28
N GLU A 56 -14.34 -4.37 9.76
CA GLU A 56 -15.13 -4.95 8.68
C GLU A 56 -14.32 -5.03 7.39
N PHE A 57 -13.55 -4.00 7.05
CA PHE A 57 -12.64 -4.02 5.89
C PHE A 57 -11.67 -5.21 5.97
N LEU A 58 -11.02 -5.41 7.11
CA LEU A 58 -10.05 -6.49 7.31
C LEU A 58 -10.71 -7.88 7.33
N LEU A 59 -11.95 -8.00 7.78
CA LEU A 59 -12.72 -9.24 7.68
C LEU A 59 -12.96 -9.69 6.23
N TYR A 60 -12.97 -8.75 5.28
CA TYR A 60 -13.00 -9.04 3.84
C TYR A 60 -11.62 -9.34 3.25
N CYS A 61 -10.52 -8.99 3.93
CA CYS A 61 -9.15 -9.32 3.49
C CYS A 61 -8.83 -10.81 3.70
N THR A 62 -9.71 -11.68 3.25
CA THR A 62 -9.52 -13.12 3.17
C THR A 62 -9.54 -13.52 1.71
N GLY A 63 -8.68 -14.45 1.33
CA GLY A 63 -8.50 -14.82 -0.05
C GLY A 63 -7.99 -16.25 -0.16
N ASP A 64 -7.55 -16.59 -1.37
CA ASP A 64 -6.91 -17.86 -1.71
C ASP A 64 -7.74 -19.09 -1.28
N THR A 65 -8.27 -19.84 -2.23
CA THR A 65 -9.17 -20.95 -1.88
C THR A 65 -8.46 -22.29 -1.94
N ILE A 66 -8.74 -23.17 -0.98
CA ILE A 66 -8.50 -24.60 -1.15
C ILE A 66 -9.62 -25.16 -2.02
N ASP A 67 -9.23 -25.98 -3.00
CA ASP A 67 -10.11 -26.70 -3.90
C ASP A 67 -9.82 -28.18 -3.73
N GLU A 68 -10.76 -28.90 -3.12
CA GLU A 68 -10.63 -30.34 -2.86
C GLU A 68 -10.48 -31.16 -4.14
N ASN A 69 -11.03 -30.67 -5.26
CA ASN A 69 -11.07 -31.34 -6.55
C ASN A 69 -9.98 -30.83 -7.51
N SER A 70 -8.99 -30.08 -6.99
CA SER A 70 -7.89 -29.55 -7.78
C SER A 70 -7.06 -30.65 -8.45
N ARG A 71 -6.75 -30.48 -9.74
CA ARG A 71 -5.78 -31.31 -10.48
C ARG A 71 -4.34 -31.19 -9.95
N SER A 72 -4.08 -30.21 -9.10
CA SER A 72 -2.81 -29.99 -8.41
C SER A 72 -3.08 -29.84 -6.92
N PRO A 73 -3.23 -30.97 -6.20
CA PRO A 73 -3.63 -30.96 -4.80
C PRO A 73 -2.57 -30.31 -3.92
N ARG A 74 -3.03 -29.62 -2.88
CA ARG A 74 -2.17 -28.92 -1.92
C ARG A 74 -1.35 -29.93 -1.11
N ARG A 75 -0.06 -29.64 -0.94
CA ARG A 75 0.85 -30.46 -0.10
C ARG A 75 0.87 -30.03 1.37
N ALA A 76 0.87 -28.71 1.60
CA ALA A 76 0.82 -28.13 2.93
C ALA A 76 -0.52 -28.43 3.62
N PHE A 77 -0.54 -28.31 4.94
CA PHE A 77 -1.78 -28.39 5.70
C PHE A 77 -2.68 -27.15 5.41
N PRO A 78 -4.01 -27.28 5.58
CA PRO A 78 -4.75 -28.49 5.32
C PRO A 78 -4.72 -28.82 3.81
N LYS A 79 -4.65 -30.10 3.48
CA LYS A 79 -4.65 -30.55 2.07
C LYS A 79 -6.03 -30.43 1.41
N ASN A 80 -7.06 -30.63 2.22
CA ASN A 80 -8.49 -30.62 1.90
C ASN A 80 -9.30 -30.42 3.19
N ARG A 81 -10.63 -30.28 3.09
CA ARG A 81 -11.52 -30.13 4.25
C ARG A 81 -11.38 -31.27 5.24
N LEU A 82 -11.33 -32.51 4.77
CA LEU A 82 -11.22 -33.67 5.66
C LEU A 82 -9.98 -33.58 6.55
N SER A 83 -8.85 -33.16 5.99
CA SER A 83 -7.63 -32.96 6.78
C SER A 83 -7.75 -31.81 7.78
N LEU A 84 -8.49 -30.74 7.45
CA LEU A 84 -8.76 -29.64 8.36
C LEU A 84 -9.65 -30.11 9.51
N VAL A 85 -10.81 -30.71 9.22
CA VAL A 85 -11.81 -31.14 10.20
C VAL A 85 -11.26 -32.17 11.19
N ARG A 86 -10.30 -33.01 10.76
CA ARG A 86 -9.61 -33.96 11.64
C ARG A 86 -8.61 -33.33 12.61
N ALA A 87 -8.20 -32.08 12.40
CA ALA A 87 -7.35 -31.37 13.35
C ALA A 87 -8.16 -30.94 14.58
N ASN A 88 -7.48 -30.68 15.70
CA ASN A 88 -8.11 -30.13 16.88
C ASN A 88 -8.83 -28.81 16.53
N ARG A 89 -10.11 -28.68 16.91
CA ARG A 89 -11.00 -27.55 16.54
C ARG A 89 -11.10 -27.28 15.03
N GLY A 90 -10.78 -28.27 14.20
CA GLY A 90 -10.77 -28.13 12.74
C GLY A 90 -12.15 -27.88 12.12
N GLN A 91 -13.22 -28.43 12.72
CA GLN A 91 -14.58 -28.20 12.26
C GLN A 91 -15.02 -26.74 12.44
N GLU A 92 -14.65 -26.13 13.58
CA GLU A 92 -14.88 -24.71 13.87
C GLU A 92 -14.15 -23.85 12.84
N MET A 93 -12.88 -24.17 12.57
CA MET A 93 -12.09 -23.47 11.57
C MET A 93 -12.66 -23.60 10.16
N TYR A 94 -13.14 -24.77 9.76
CA TYR A 94 -13.79 -24.93 8.45
C TYR A 94 -15.02 -24.03 8.32
N SER A 95 -15.86 -23.92 9.36
CA SER A 95 -17.01 -23.02 9.35
C SER A 95 -16.60 -21.55 9.17
N ILE A 96 -15.53 -21.11 9.82
CA ILE A 96 -14.97 -19.76 9.66
C ILE A 96 -14.41 -19.56 8.24
N ALA A 97 -13.66 -20.53 7.72
CA ALA A 97 -13.07 -20.48 6.39
C ALA A 97 -14.13 -20.41 5.27
N ARG A 98 -15.24 -21.11 5.48
CA ARG A 98 -16.40 -21.14 4.59
C ARG A 98 -17.15 -19.81 4.62
N GLN A 99 -17.42 -19.26 5.80
CA GLN A 99 -18.00 -17.91 5.93
C GLN A 99 -17.12 -16.83 5.31
N SER A 100 -15.79 -16.97 5.40
CA SER A 100 -14.85 -16.00 4.85
C SER A 100 -14.90 -15.93 3.32
N VAL A 101 -14.95 -17.08 2.63
CA VAL A 101 -15.07 -17.10 1.16
C VAL A 101 -16.44 -16.61 0.69
N GLU A 102 -17.51 -16.87 1.44
CA GLU A 102 -18.85 -16.31 1.17
C GLU A 102 -18.85 -14.80 1.31
N ARG A 103 -18.25 -14.29 2.38
CA ARG A 103 -18.12 -12.86 2.63
C ARG A 103 -17.40 -12.16 1.48
N ILE A 104 -16.18 -12.58 1.13
CA ILE A 104 -15.46 -11.91 0.04
C ILE A 104 -16.13 -12.13 -1.33
N GLY A 105 -16.74 -13.30 -1.57
CA GLY A 105 -17.49 -13.60 -2.79
C GLY A 105 -18.75 -12.75 -2.99
N SER A 106 -19.30 -12.16 -1.92
CA SER A 106 -20.43 -11.22 -2.01
C SER A 106 -20.04 -9.85 -2.57
N VAL A 107 -18.75 -9.49 -2.56
CA VAL A 107 -18.23 -8.15 -2.92
C VAL A 107 -17.28 -8.21 -4.12
N VAL A 108 -16.48 -9.28 -4.21
CA VAL A 108 -15.49 -9.47 -5.26
C VAL A 108 -15.94 -10.62 -6.15
N LEU A 109 -16.44 -10.28 -7.34
CA LEU A 109 -17.04 -11.24 -8.28
C LEU A 109 -16.13 -12.42 -8.64
N ASP A 110 -14.81 -12.22 -8.63
CA ASP A 110 -13.83 -13.28 -8.92
C ASP A 110 -13.86 -14.41 -7.87
N TYR A 111 -14.34 -14.12 -6.65
CA TYR A 111 -14.54 -15.10 -5.58
C TYR A 111 -15.94 -15.72 -5.57
N ALA A 112 -16.90 -15.17 -6.32
CA ALA A 112 -18.27 -15.68 -6.34
C ALA A 112 -18.39 -17.17 -6.75
N PRO A 113 -17.59 -17.70 -7.71
CA PRO A 113 -17.60 -19.13 -8.00
C PRO A 113 -17.19 -19.99 -6.80
N ALA A 114 -16.14 -19.60 -6.08
CA ALA A 114 -15.71 -20.33 -4.88
C ALA A 114 -16.68 -20.18 -3.71
N ALA A 115 -17.39 -19.05 -3.63
CA ALA A 115 -18.48 -18.86 -2.68
C ALA A 115 -19.72 -19.71 -3.02
N ARG A 116 -19.90 -20.20 -4.24
CA ARG A 116 -21.02 -21.12 -4.55
C ARG A 116 -20.64 -22.59 -4.39
N ASP A 117 -19.35 -22.90 -4.42
CA ASP A 117 -18.83 -24.24 -4.29
C ASP A 117 -18.65 -24.61 -2.80
N PRO A 118 -19.43 -25.57 -2.26
CA PRO A 118 -19.35 -25.96 -0.85
C PRO A 118 -18.03 -26.67 -0.50
N ASP A 119 -17.30 -27.18 -1.50
CA ASP A 119 -16.01 -27.85 -1.32
C ASP A 119 -14.83 -26.85 -1.32
N LYS A 120 -15.11 -25.55 -1.53
CA LYS A 120 -14.10 -24.49 -1.47
C LYS A 120 -14.19 -23.71 -0.16
N PHE A 121 -13.03 -23.31 0.35
CA PHE A 121 -12.93 -22.48 1.56
C PHE A 121 -11.64 -21.66 1.54
N CYS A 122 -11.63 -20.51 2.22
CA CYS A 122 -10.46 -19.65 2.31
C CYS A 122 -9.31 -20.32 3.05
N ARG A 123 -8.09 -20.06 2.58
CA ARG A 123 -6.85 -20.39 3.29
C ARG A 123 -5.97 -19.19 3.61
N GLY A 124 -6.16 -18.04 2.96
CA GLY A 124 -5.40 -16.82 3.24
C GLY A 124 -6.21 -15.86 4.11
N TYR A 125 -5.61 -15.38 5.21
CA TYR A 125 -6.29 -14.54 6.20
C TYR A 125 -5.53 -13.25 6.49
N GLY A 126 -6.23 -12.12 6.39
CA GLY A 126 -5.68 -10.79 6.61
C GLY A 126 -5.04 -10.17 5.37
N LEU A 127 -4.67 -8.91 5.52
CA LEU A 127 -4.17 -8.07 4.43
C LEU A 127 -2.92 -8.66 3.75
N PHE A 128 -2.08 -9.35 4.53
CA PHE A 128 -0.85 -10.02 4.08
C PHE A 128 -1.00 -11.53 3.86
N GLN A 129 -2.23 -12.07 3.88
CA GLN A 129 -2.57 -13.47 3.57
C GLN A 129 -1.84 -14.53 4.42
N TYR A 130 -1.95 -14.44 5.75
CA TYR A 130 -1.42 -15.48 6.63
C TYR A 130 -2.11 -16.83 6.36
N ASP A 131 -1.34 -17.84 5.99
CA ASP A 131 -1.85 -19.09 5.41
C ASP A 131 -2.32 -20.07 6.51
N LEU A 132 -3.46 -20.70 6.26
CA LEU A 132 -4.11 -21.70 7.12
C LEU A 132 -3.23 -22.92 7.47
N GLN A 133 -2.11 -23.12 6.78
CA GLN A 133 -1.10 -24.12 7.16
C GLN A 133 -0.61 -23.95 8.60
N HIS A 134 -0.64 -22.73 9.13
CA HIS A 134 -0.22 -22.41 10.49
C HIS A 134 -1.28 -22.73 11.55
N PHE A 135 -2.50 -23.14 11.18
CA PHE A 135 -3.59 -23.40 12.12
C PHE A 135 -3.22 -24.40 13.24
N LYS A 136 -2.36 -25.38 12.96
CA LYS A 136 -1.94 -26.36 13.98
C LYS A 136 -1.05 -25.75 15.05
N THR A 137 -0.28 -24.72 14.72
CA THR A 137 0.69 -24.06 15.61
C THR A 137 0.16 -22.75 16.18
N ASP A 138 -0.85 -22.17 15.54
CA ASP A 138 -1.42 -20.87 15.89
C ASP A 138 -2.94 -20.86 15.66
N PRO A 139 -3.71 -21.76 16.31
CA PRO A 139 -5.15 -21.87 16.06
C PRO A 139 -5.91 -20.61 16.48
N ASP A 140 -5.47 -19.95 17.55
CA ASP A 140 -6.18 -18.80 18.13
C ASP A 140 -6.21 -17.59 17.20
N TYR A 141 -5.17 -17.37 16.40
CA TYR A 141 -5.21 -16.32 15.36
C TYR A 141 -6.40 -16.52 14.41
N PHE A 142 -6.68 -17.76 14.03
CA PHE A 142 -7.75 -18.03 13.08
C PHE A 142 -9.12 -18.09 13.75
N LEU A 143 -9.22 -18.76 14.91
CA LEU A 143 -10.49 -18.99 15.58
C LEU A 143 -11.06 -17.70 16.18
N ASN A 144 -10.20 -16.78 16.64
CA ASN A 144 -10.61 -15.47 17.11
C ASN A 144 -10.84 -14.45 15.98
N GLN A 145 -10.61 -14.85 14.73
CA GLN A 145 -10.58 -13.97 13.55
C GLN A 145 -9.65 -12.77 13.76
N SER A 146 -8.48 -13.02 14.36
CA SER A 146 -7.51 -11.98 14.75
C SER A 146 -7.02 -11.14 13.58
N TRP A 147 -7.20 -11.63 12.34
CA TRP A 147 -6.90 -10.84 11.15
C TRP A 147 -7.80 -9.62 10.95
N LYS A 148 -8.87 -9.46 11.73
CA LYS A 148 -9.69 -8.23 11.77
C LYS A 148 -9.01 -7.07 12.51
N ASP A 149 -7.86 -7.33 13.12
CA ASP A 149 -6.99 -6.35 13.75
C ASP A 149 -5.73 -6.21 12.88
N PHE A 150 -5.45 -4.97 12.45
CA PHE A 150 -4.33 -4.71 11.55
C PHE A 150 -2.96 -4.96 12.21
N ASP A 151 -2.78 -4.65 13.50
CA ASP A 151 -1.48 -4.83 14.16
C ASP A 151 -1.16 -6.31 14.33
N LEU A 152 -2.19 -7.14 14.60
CA LEU A 152 -2.03 -8.59 14.62
C LEU A 152 -1.71 -9.15 13.23
N CYS A 153 -2.32 -8.64 12.15
CA CYS A 153 -1.95 -8.99 10.79
C CYS A 153 -0.50 -8.62 10.46
N LEU A 154 -0.12 -7.39 10.80
CA LEU A 154 1.21 -6.86 10.57
C LEU A 154 2.25 -7.70 11.33
N GLY A 155 1.98 -8.05 12.58
CA GLY A 155 2.84 -8.92 13.38
C GLY A 155 3.13 -10.27 12.69
N LYS A 156 2.13 -10.90 12.05
CA LYS A 156 2.34 -12.14 11.28
C LYS A 156 3.23 -11.91 10.06
N ALA A 157 2.97 -10.86 9.29
CA ALA A 157 3.80 -10.53 8.13
C ALA A 157 5.26 -10.25 8.53
N LEU A 158 5.49 -9.49 9.61
CA LEU A 158 6.82 -9.16 10.10
C LEU A 158 7.56 -10.39 10.64
N ALA A 159 6.86 -11.33 11.29
CA ALA A 159 7.45 -12.58 11.75
C ALA A 159 8.02 -13.45 10.62
N GLU A 160 7.60 -13.24 9.36
CA GLU A 160 8.12 -13.94 8.19
C GLU A 160 9.09 -13.08 7.36
N LEU A 161 8.78 -11.78 7.19
CA LEU A 161 9.61 -10.84 6.41
C LEU A 161 10.97 -10.58 7.07
N ILE A 162 11.04 -10.45 8.39
CA ILE A 162 12.30 -10.18 9.10
C ILE A 162 13.28 -11.36 8.95
N PRO A 163 12.89 -12.63 9.21
CA PRO A 163 13.75 -13.79 8.92
C PRO A 163 14.15 -13.91 7.45
N ALA A 164 13.25 -13.58 6.51
CA ALA A 164 13.55 -13.56 5.09
C ALA A 164 14.65 -12.54 4.76
N ALA A 165 14.55 -11.32 5.28
CA ALA A 165 15.57 -10.29 5.15
C ALA A 165 16.92 -10.74 5.72
N LYS A 166 16.92 -11.33 6.93
CA LYS A 166 18.11 -11.85 7.59
C LYS A 166 18.80 -12.94 6.77
N THR A 167 18.04 -13.84 6.17
CA THR A 167 18.56 -14.93 5.33
C THR A 167 19.27 -14.40 4.08
N LEU A 168 18.90 -13.21 3.62
CA LEU A 168 19.51 -12.52 2.49
C LEU A 168 20.67 -11.60 2.87
N GLY A 169 21.05 -11.57 4.15
CA GLY A 169 22.15 -10.75 4.66
C GLY A 169 21.74 -9.34 5.06
N PHE A 170 20.45 -9.00 5.01
CA PHE A 170 19.95 -7.72 5.50
C PHE A 170 19.64 -7.82 6.99
N SER A 171 20.45 -7.15 7.81
CA SER A 171 20.28 -7.12 9.26
C SER A 171 20.58 -5.72 9.79
N GLY A 172 19.88 -5.30 10.85
CA GLY A 172 19.99 -3.95 11.43
C GLY A 172 18.95 -2.97 10.89
N ALA A 173 19.12 -1.68 11.21
CA ALA A 173 18.16 -0.63 10.91
C ALA A 173 18.34 0.03 9.52
N GLU A 174 19.40 -0.34 8.78
CA GLU A 174 19.64 0.21 7.45
C GLU A 174 18.55 -0.25 6.48
N LYS A 175 17.83 0.72 5.91
CA LYS A 175 16.68 0.48 5.04
C LYS A 175 17.13 0.00 3.66
N VAL A 176 16.57 -1.12 3.21
CA VAL A 176 16.95 -1.70 1.92
C VAL A 176 16.44 -0.89 0.73
N GLY A 177 17.17 -0.97 -0.40
CA GLY A 177 16.71 -0.42 -1.67
C GLY A 177 15.55 -1.23 -2.27
N ALA A 178 14.84 -0.65 -3.23
CA ALA A 178 13.63 -1.26 -3.83
C ALA A 178 13.87 -2.67 -4.42
N ARG A 179 15.06 -2.91 -4.98
CA ARG A 179 15.39 -4.21 -5.58
C ARG A 179 15.62 -5.29 -4.53
N ASP A 180 16.26 -4.92 -3.44
CA ASP A 180 16.51 -5.79 -2.30
C ASP A 180 15.19 -6.06 -1.54
N ALA A 181 14.35 -5.03 -1.38
CA ALA A 181 12.98 -5.20 -0.90
C ALA A 181 12.20 -6.24 -1.73
N ALA A 182 12.27 -6.19 -3.06
CA ALA A 182 11.63 -7.22 -3.89
C ALA A 182 12.23 -8.61 -3.71
N SER A 183 13.54 -8.74 -3.45
CA SER A 183 14.15 -10.04 -3.12
C SER A 183 13.63 -10.61 -1.79
N ILE A 184 13.41 -9.75 -0.80
CA ILE A 184 12.79 -10.12 0.49
C ILE A 184 11.35 -10.56 0.26
N ALA A 185 10.56 -9.82 -0.54
CA ALA A 185 9.20 -10.19 -0.88
C ALA A 185 9.10 -11.55 -1.61
N ILE A 186 10.07 -11.87 -2.47
CA ILE A 186 10.17 -13.19 -3.11
C ILE A 186 10.49 -14.27 -2.07
N ALA A 187 11.42 -14.01 -1.16
CA ALA A 187 11.77 -14.94 -0.09
C ALA A 187 10.60 -15.17 0.87
N TYR A 188 9.81 -14.14 1.17
CA TYR A 188 8.54 -14.23 1.89
C TYR A 188 7.55 -15.16 1.17
N ASN A 189 7.27 -14.89 -0.11
CA ASN A 189 6.29 -15.66 -0.87
C ASN A 189 6.68 -17.13 -1.14
N ARG A 190 7.98 -17.39 -1.38
CA ARG A 190 8.48 -18.71 -1.82
C ARG A 190 9.26 -19.46 -0.75
N GLY A 191 9.52 -18.84 0.40
CA GLY A 191 10.45 -19.32 1.42
C GLY A 191 11.94 -19.22 1.05
N SER A 192 12.30 -18.69 -0.13
CA SER A 192 13.70 -18.52 -0.57
C SER A 192 13.82 -17.62 -1.81
N TYR A 193 15.00 -17.03 -2.01
CA TYR A 193 15.36 -16.25 -3.19
C TYR A 193 16.59 -16.85 -3.89
N ASP A 194 16.51 -17.03 -5.22
CA ASP A 194 17.64 -17.44 -6.06
C ASP A 194 18.21 -16.23 -6.84
N PRO A 195 19.42 -15.74 -6.53
CA PRO A 195 20.02 -14.60 -7.21
C PRO A 195 20.15 -14.76 -8.73
N ARG A 196 20.26 -15.99 -9.23
CA ARG A 196 20.41 -16.28 -10.67
C ARG A 196 19.15 -15.95 -11.45
N LEU A 197 17.98 -16.10 -10.81
CA LEU A 197 16.67 -15.85 -11.41
C LEU A 197 16.23 -14.39 -11.26
N LYS A 198 16.92 -13.59 -10.42
CA LYS A 198 16.59 -12.19 -10.16
C LYS A 198 15.10 -12.05 -9.80
N LEU A 199 14.35 -11.17 -10.45
CA LEU A 199 12.92 -10.95 -10.17
C LEU A 199 11.98 -12.00 -10.80
N ARG A 200 12.48 -12.91 -11.65
CA ARG A 200 11.67 -13.92 -12.34
C ARG A 200 11.40 -15.14 -11.46
N GLN A 201 10.77 -14.90 -10.31
CA GLN A 201 10.52 -15.89 -9.27
C GLN A 201 9.12 -15.72 -8.67
N GLY A 202 8.59 -16.82 -8.12
CA GLY A 202 7.24 -16.88 -7.53
C GLY A 202 6.17 -17.23 -8.55
N TYR A 203 4.90 -16.99 -8.21
CA TYR A 203 3.77 -17.31 -9.09
C TYR A 203 3.81 -16.47 -10.37
N LYS A 204 3.47 -17.08 -11.51
CA LYS A 204 3.48 -16.41 -12.82
C LYS A 204 2.06 -16.09 -13.26
N VAL A 205 1.79 -14.82 -13.56
CA VAL A 205 0.50 -14.34 -14.08
C VAL A 205 0.73 -13.83 -15.51
N GLY A 206 0.19 -14.56 -16.49
CA GLY A 206 0.46 -14.29 -17.90
C GLY A 206 1.96 -14.34 -18.20
N ASN A 207 2.53 -13.21 -18.63
CA ASN A 207 3.95 -13.09 -18.96
C ASN A 207 4.82 -12.54 -17.82
N ARG A 208 4.25 -12.28 -16.64
CA ARG A 208 4.94 -11.64 -15.52
C ARG A 208 5.08 -12.55 -14.32
N TRP A 209 6.21 -12.45 -13.63
CA TRP A 209 6.46 -13.17 -12.37
C TRP A 209 6.06 -12.32 -11.16
N TYR A 210 5.70 -12.97 -10.06
CA TYR A 210 5.44 -12.33 -8.77
C TYR A 210 6.53 -11.31 -8.41
N GLY A 211 7.80 -11.69 -8.51
CA GLY A 211 8.93 -10.80 -8.19
C GLY A 211 8.99 -9.55 -9.08
N GLU A 212 8.55 -9.64 -10.34
CA GLU A 212 8.47 -8.48 -11.23
C GLU A 212 7.26 -7.59 -10.88
N LEU A 213 6.13 -8.19 -10.50
CA LEU A 213 4.92 -7.46 -10.11
C LEU A 213 5.12 -6.71 -8.79
N VAL A 214 5.60 -7.38 -7.75
CA VAL A 214 5.82 -6.77 -6.44
C VAL A 214 6.87 -5.66 -6.51
N TYR A 215 7.90 -5.81 -7.35
CA TYR A 215 8.89 -4.74 -7.58
C TYR A 215 8.26 -3.47 -8.18
N ASP A 216 7.33 -3.60 -9.13
CA ASP A 216 6.60 -2.46 -9.67
C ASP A 216 5.74 -1.77 -8.60
N TYR A 217 5.09 -2.55 -7.72
CA TYR A 217 4.29 -1.99 -6.63
C TYR A 217 5.15 -1.27 -5.60
N ILE A 218 6.32 -1.83 -5.25
CA ILE A 218 7.32 -1.18 -4.38
C ILE A 218 7.78 0.15 -4.99
N ARG A 219 8.10 0.17 -6.29
CA ARG A 219 8.48 1.42 -6.98
C ARG A 219 7.36 2.45 -7.00
N MET A 220 6.12 2.00 -7.17
CA MET A 220 4.94 2.85 -7.14
C MET A 220 4.71 3.44 -5.75
N ALA A 221 4.81 2.63 -4.70
CA ALA A 221 4.73 3.07 -3.31
C ALA A 221 5.85 4.08 -2.99
N ARG A 222 7.09 3.80 -3.41
CA ARG A 222 8.21 4.72 -3.25
C ARG A 222 7.98 6.05 -3.94
N LYS A 223 7.42 6.05 -5.15
CA LYS A 223 7.05 7.30 -5.85
C LYS A 223 6.01 8.08 -5.04
N ILE A 224 4.95 7.42 -4.57
CA ILE A 224 3.92 8.05 -3.73
C ILE A 224 4.54 8.67 -2.47
N LEU A 225 5.46 7.95 -1.80
CA LEU A 225 6.16 8.44 -0.62
C LEU A 225 7.10 9.60 -0.94
N SER A 226 7.81 9.58 -2.08
CA SER A 226 8.62 10.71 -2.53
C SER A 226 7.75 11.93 -2.84
N ASP A 227 6.61 11.73 -3.50
CA ASP A 227 5.63 12.81 -3.77
C ASP A 227 5.12 13.40 -2.43
N ARG A 228 4.85 12.55 -1.42
CA ARG A 228 4.46 12.99 -0.07
C ARG A 228 5.58 13.68 0.69
N ALA A 229 6.81 13.18 0.65
CA ALA A 229 7.95 13.81 1.31
C ALA A 229 8.29 15.16 0.67
N GLY A 230 8.14 15.26 -0.65
CA GLY A 230 8.14 16.52 -1.39
C GLY A 230 7.02 17.46 -0.96
N GLN A 231 5.86 16.93 -0.57
CA GLN A 231 4.76 17.70 0.03
C GLN A 231 4.98 18.00 1.53
N GLY A 232 5.74 17.18 2.27
CA GLY A 232 5.89 17.20 3.74
C GLY A 232 7.12 17.92 4.28
N ILE A 233 8.13 18.20 3.44
CA ILE A 233 9.23 19.15 3.73
C ILE A 233 9.16 20.36 2.77
N GLY A 234 8.10 20.43 1.95
CA GLY A 234 7.95 21.37 0.86
C GLY A 234 6.51 21.70 0.51
N GLY A 235 5.67 22.02 1.50
CA GLY A 235 4.31 22.52 1.24
C GLY A 235 4.34 23.83 0.44
N LEU A 236 4.26 23.75 -0.90
CA LEU A 236 4.29 24.78 -1.97
C LEU A 236 5.56 24.82 -2.86
N SER A 237 6.27 23.71 -3.14
CA SER A 237 7.20 23.69 -4.28
C SER A 237 6.55 22.94 -5.45
N GLY A 238 6.01 23.68 -6.41
CA GLY A 238 5.58 23.14 -7.71
C GLY A 238 4.08 22.89 -7.92
N GLN A 239 3.18 23.39 -7.07
CA GLN A 239 1.75 23.39 -7.44
C GLN A 239 1.50 24.45 -8.50
N VAL A 240 1.34 23.99 -9.74
CA VAL A 240 0.66 24.75 -10.79
C VAL A 240 -0.83 24.71 -10.49
N GLY A 241 -1.50 25.86 -10.47
CA GLY A 241 -2.93 25.93 -10.11
C GLY A 241 -3.39 27.32 -9.72
N LEU A 242 -4.67 27.43 -9.38
CA LEU A 242 -5.31 28.66 -8.92
C LEU A 242 -5.11 28.83 -7.41
N PHE A 243 -4.73 30.03 -7.01
CA PHE A 243 -4.49 30.43 -5.63
C PHE A 243 -5.15 31.78 -5.36
N VAL A 244 -5.30 32.10 -4.08
CA VAL A 244 -5.74 33.42 -3.61
C VAL A 244 -4.69 34.03 -2.67
N VAL A 245 -4.50 35.34 -2.79
CA VAL A 245 -3.59 36.10 -1.92
C VAL A 245 -4.16 36.22 -0.52
N ASN A 246 -3.44 35.69 0.48
CA ASN A 246 -3.70 35.86 1.90
C ASN A 246 -2.56 36.68 2.56
N ALA A 247 -2.54 37.99 2.29
CA ALA A 247 -1.56 38.93 2.86
C ALA A 247 -2.23 40.25 3.29
N ARG A 248 -1.72 40.88 4.36
CA ARG A 248 -2.17 42.21 4.79
C ARG A 248 -0.98 43.19 4.92
N PRO A 249 -1.09 44.44 4.44
CA PRO A 249 -2.21 45.00 3.66
C PRO A 249 -2.22 44.58 2.18
N TRP A 250 -1.12 44.05 1.65
CA TRP A 250 -0.96 43.52 0.29
C TRP A 250 0.28 42.61 0.22
N LEU A 251 0.38 41.82 -0.84
CA LEU A 251 1.55 41.01 -1.19
C LEU A 251 2.39 41.72 -2.26
N ASN A 252 3.70 41.83 -2.05
CA ASN A 252 4.60 42.42 -3.06
C ASN A 252 4.94 41.37 -4.13
N MET A 253 4.70 41.73 -5.40
CA MET A 253 5.17 40.99 -6.56
C MET A 253 6.52 41.55 -7.02
N ARG A 254 7.45 40.67 -7.36
CA ARG A 254 8.86 41.01 -7.64
C ARG A 254 9.31 40.52 -9.01
N SER A 255 10.29 41.20 -9.59
CA SER A 255 10.87 40.85 -10.91
C SER A 255 11.64 39.53 -10.90
N LEU A 256 12.24 39.19 -9.76
CA LEU A 256 12.97 37.95 -9.49
C LEU A 256 12.70 37.50 -8.05
N PRO A 257 13.03 36.25 -7.68
CA PRO A 257 13.03 35.80 -6.29
C PRO A 257 13.80 36.77 -5.37
N GLY A 258 13.11 37.49 -4.50
CA GLY A 258 13.70 38.50 -3.61
C GLY A 258 14.18 39.80 -4.28
N GLY A 259 13.96 39.96 -5.60
CA GLY A 259 14.40 41.12 -6.40
C GLY A 259 13.56 42.39 -6.20
N GLU A 260 13.57 43.32 -7.15
CA GLU A 260 12.82 44.57 -7.03
C GLU A 260 11.29 44.35 -7.02
N VAL A 261 10.55 45.17 -6.28
CA VAL A 261 9.09 45.13 -6.24
C VAL A 261 8.54 45.79 -7.50
N ILE A 262 7.80 45.03 -8.30
CA ILE A 262 7.19 45.46 -9.56
C ILE A 262 5.67 45.59 -9.49
N GLY A 263 5.05 45.09 -8.42
CA GLY A 263 3.60 45.17 -8.23
C GLY A 263 3.16 44.88 -6.79
N LYS A 264 1.87 45.12 -6.51
CA LYS A 264 1.23 44.84 -5.22
C LYS A 264 -0.11 44.15 -5.47
N LEU A 265 -0.33 43.01 -4.84
CA LEU A 265 -1.55 42.22 -4.93
C LEU A 265 -2.36 42.37 -3.64
N LEU A 266 -3.65 42.68 -3.75
CA LEU A 266 -4.51 42.86 -2.59
C LEU A 266 -4.91 41.49 -2.00
N PRO A 267 -5.23 41.40 -0.69
CA PRO A 267 -5.84 40.19 -0.15
C PRO A 267 -7.12 39.83 -0.92
N GLY A 268 -7.28 38.55 -1.25
CA GLY A 268 -8.37 38.05 -2.08
C GLY A 268 -8.09 38.07 -3.59
N THR A 269 -6.96 38.61 -4.06
CA THR A 269 -6.59 38.52 -5.47
C THR A 269 -6.32 37.07 -5.87
N GLU A 270 -7.01 36.58 -6.89
CA GLU A 270 -6.74 35.28 -7.50
C GLU A 270 -5.50 35.36 -8.39
N VAL A 271 -4.66 34.32 -8.35
CA VAL A 271 -3.45 34.20 -9.16
C VAL A 271 -3.31 32.78 -9.68
N SER A 272 -2.83 32.63 -10.91
CA SER A 272 -2.41 31.33 -11.45
C SER A 272 -0.93 31.13 -11.17
N VAL A 273 -0.57 30.15 -10.35
CA VAL A 273 0.83 29.78 -10.14
C VAL A 273 1.30 28.92 -11.31
N LEU A 274 2.35 29.36 -12.00
CA LEU A 274 2.91 28.69 -13.17
C LEU A 274 4.06 27.74 -12.80
N SER A 275 4.89 28.11 -11.84
CA SER A 275 6.02 27.30 -11.37
C SER A 275 6.62 27.88 -10.07
N SER A 276 7.48 27.11 -9.40
CA SER A 276 8.35 27.63 -8.34
C SER A 276 9.75 27.90 -8.88
N SER A 277 10.42 28.93 -8.38
CA SER A 277 11.84 29.17 -8.69
C SER A 277 12.71 27.97 -8.31
N THR A 278 13.64 27.60 -9.19
CA THR A 278 14.58 26.49 -8.97
C THR A 278 15.63 26.81 -7.91
N GLU A 279 16.01 28.07 -7.76
CA GLU A 279 17.04 28.51 -6.82
C GLU A 279 16.44 28.89 -5.45
N SER A 280 15.16 29.27 -5.42
CA SER A 280 14.47 29.66 -4.20
C SER A 280 13.00 29.23 -4.26
N PRO A 281 12.69 27.97 -3.91
CA PRO A 281 11.37 27.36 -4.08
C PRO A 281 10.23 28.08 -3.35
N GLN A 282 10.55 28.97 -2.42
CA GLN A 282 9.60 29.84 -1.74
C GLN A 282 9.06 31.00 -2.58
N TRP A 283 9.63 31.24 -3.75
CA TRP A 283 9.15 32.21 -4.72
C TRP A 283 8.42 31.50 -5.85
N LEU A 284 7.16 31.88 -6.05
CA LEU A 284 6.27 31.32 -7.05
C LEU A 284 6.12 32.31 -8.20
N LEU A 285 6.32 31.83 -9.42
CA LEU A 285 6.06 32.56 -10.66
C LEU A 285 4.55 32.53 -10.91
N VAL A 286 3.94 33.71 -11.05
CA VAL A 286 2.49 33.86 -11.19
C VAL A 286 2.10 34.55 -12.49
N ASP A 287 0.88 34.25 -12.91
CA ASP A 287 0.12 34.86 -13.99
C ASP A 287 -1.17 35.44 -13.39
N LEU A 288 -1.37 36.76 -13.50
CA LEU A 288 -2.53 37.45 -12.93
C LEU A 288 -3.72 37.49 -13.90
N GLN A 289 -3.48 37.26 -15.19
CA GLN A 289 -4.45 37.41 -16.27
C GLN A 289 -5.01 36.05 -16.71
N GLY A 290 -4.35 34.95 -16.34
CA GLY A 290 -4.65 33.59 -16.77
C GLY A 290 -4.33 33.35 -18.26
N ASP A 291 -3.46 34.17 -18.86
CA ASP A 291 -3.10 34.10 -20.28
C ASP A 291 -1.87 33.20 -20.56
N GLY A 292 -1.28 32.63 -19.50
CA GLY A 292 -0.11 31.78 -19.54
C GLY A 292 1.22 32.52 -19.59
N LEU A 293 1.22 33.86 -19.54
CA LEU A 293 2.41 34.68 -19.47
C LEU A 293 2.72 35.02 -18.01
N ALA A 294 4.01 35.06 -17.67
CA ALA A 294 4.42 35.33 -16.30
C ALA A 294 4.50 36.84 -16.04
N ASP A 295 3.83 37.31 -14.98
CA ASP A 295 3.87 38.72 -14.54
C ASP A 295 4.94 38.99 -13.48
N GLY A 296 5.30 37.97 -12.68
CA GLY A 296 6.33 38.12 -11.66
C GLY A 296 6.33 37.04 -10.60
N TYR A 297 7.14 37.26 -9.56
CA TYR A 297 7.31 36.34 -8.43
C TYR A 297 6.63 36.86 -7.17
N VAL A 298 5.96 35.97 -6.44
CA VAL A 298 5.41 36.24 -5.11
C VAL A 298 5.88 35.19 -4.11
N HIS A 299 5.90 35.54 -2.82
CA HIS A 299 6.32 34.61 -1.78
C HIS A 299 5.18 33.67 -1.40
N ARG A 300 5.45 32.37 -1.38
CA ARG A 300 4.46 31.29 -1.26
C ARG A 300 3.62 31.36 0.02
N ASP A 301 4.21 31.79 1.13
CA ASP A 301 3.56 31.79 2.45
C ASP A 301 2.33 32.72 2.54
N PHE A 302 2.12 33.53 1.50
CA PHE A 302 1.00 34.45 1.39
C PHE A 302 -0.02 34.03 0.33
N LEU A 303 0.03 32.78 -0.14
CA LEU A 303 -0.95 32.21 -1.06
C LEU A 303 -1.66 31.02 -0.41
N GLU A 304 -2.97 30.93 -0.67
CA GLU A 304 -3.81 29.78 -0.31
C GLU A 304 -4.37 29.14 -1.59
N PRO A 305 -4.36 27.81 -1.72
CA PRO A 305 -4.99 27.14 -2.86
C PRO A 305 -6.49 27.43 -2.90
N LEU A 306 -7.03 27.69 -4.10
CA LEU A 306 -8.47 27.79 -4.37
C LEU A 306 -9.10 26.42 -4.64
#